data_AF-A0AAF0IG88-F1
#
_entry.id   AF-A0AAF0IG88-F1
#
_cell.length_a   1.000
_cell.length_b   1.000
_cell.length_c   1.000
_cell.angle_alpha   90.00
_cell.angle_beta   90.00
_cell.angle_gamma   90.00
#
_symmetry.space_group_name_H-M   'P 1'
#
loop_
_entity.id
_entity.type
_entity.pdbx_description
1 polymer ?
#
loop_
_entity_poly.entity_id
_entity_poly.type
_entity_poly.pdbx_seq_one_letter_code
_entity_poly.pdbx_strand_id
1 'polypeptide(L)'
;MAGPPPASWEKYWDLNKFCAKSGKIPRIDPEDFWAKQRDLRRQRKRGPTGQEADQLYDLLRSMLKTDPHDRPRIGVLLNHPWFGSRASAANNSGDSQRN
;
A
#
# COMPACT_ATOMS: atom_id res chain seq x y z
N MET A 1 4.85 -4.65 -6.90
CA MET A 1 4.32 -5.98 -6.64
C MET A 1 5.42 -6.84 -6.07
N ALA A 2 5.03 -7.79 -5.26
CA ALA A 2 5.80 -8.38 -4.18
C ALA A 2 6.94 -9.34 -4.60
N GLY A 3 7.16 -9.55 -5.90
CA GLY A 3 8.00 -10.64 -6.43
C GLY A 3 7.17 -11.92 -6.69
N PRO A 4 7.68 -12.89 -7.46
CA PRO A 4 6.97 -14.14 -7.70
C PRO A 4 6.66 -14.83 -6.36
N PRO A 5 5.46 -15.42 -6.19
CA PRO A 5 5.09 -16.12 -4.96
C PRO A 5 6.14 -17.18 -4.60
N PRO A 6 6.37 -17.46 -3.29
CA PRO A 6 7.37 -18.44 -2.89
C PRO A 6 7.01 -19.81 -3.45
N ALA A 7 8.01 -20.63 -3.77
CA ALA A 7 7.77 -21.99 -4.30
C ALA A 7 6.89 -22.84 -3.36
N SER A 8 6.97 -22.61 -2.05
CA SER A 8 6.11 -23.28 -1.06
C SER A 8 4.61 -22.99 -1.20
N TRP A 9 4.24 -21.96 -1.96
CA TRP A 9 2.85 -21.57 -2.21
C TRP A 9 2.26 -22.22 -3.46
N GLU A 10 3.05 -22.89 -4.31
CA GLU A 10 2.56 -23.54 -5.54
C GLU A 10 1.41 -24.54 -5.27
N LYS A 11 1.45 -25.21 -4.11
CA LYS A 11 0.37 -26.12 -3.66
C LYS A 11 -0.98 -25.45 -3.39
N TYR A 12 -0.99 -24.13 -3.15
CA TYR A 12 -2.20 -23.35 -2.87
C TYR A 12 -2.52 -22.35 -3.98
N TRP A 13 -1.50 -21.97 -4.75
CA TRP A 13 -1.57 -20.93 -5.76
C TRP A 13 -0.83 -21.38 -7.02
N ASP A 14 -1.58 -22.04 -7.91
CA ASP A 14 -1.08 -22.43 -9.22
C ASP A 14 -1.26 -21.27 -10.20
N LEU A 15 -0.19 -20.47 -10.34
CA LEU A 15 -0.14 -19.33 -11.24
C LEU A 15 -0.36 -19.77 -12.70
N ASN A 16 0.14 -20.94 -13.09
CA ASN A 16 0.00 -21.47 -14.44
C ASN A 16 -1.46 -21.83 -14.74
N LYS A 17 -2.16 -22.46 -13.79
CA LYS A 17 -3.60 -22.75 -13.92
C LYS A 17 -4.45 -21.48 -13.94
N PHE A 18 -4.10 -20.46 -13.16
CA PHE A 18 -4.77 -19.16 -13.20
C PHE A 18 -4.56 -18.46 -14.56
N CYS A 19 -3.33 -18.45 -15.06
CA CYS A 19 -2.98 -17.82 -16.34
C CYS A 19 -3.51 -18.59 -17.57
N ALA A 20 -3.57 -19.93 -17.49
CA ALA A 20 -4.17 -20.76 -18.54
C ALA A 20 -5.67 -20.48 -18.69
N LYS A 21 -6.37 -20.13 -17.60
CA LYS A 21 -7.78 -19.69 -17.65
C LYS A 21 -7.97 -18.27 -18.17
N SER A 22 -7.04 -17.35 -17.89
CA SER A 22 -7.14 -15.94 -18.30
C SER A 22 -6.56 -15.64 -19.68
N GLY A 23 -5.80 -16.57 -20.27
CA GLY A 23 -5.12 -16.43 -21.56
C GLY A 23 -4.00 -15.38 -21.59
N LYS A 24 -3.72 -14.72 -20.45
CA LYS A 24 -2.69 -13.69 -20.30
C LYS A 24 -2.06 -13.83 -18.94
N ILE A 25 -0.74 -13.99 -18.89
CA ILE A 25 0.04 -13.66 -17.70
C ILE A 25 0.00 -12.13 -17.61
N PRO A 26 -0.67 -11.52 -16.62
CA PRO A 26 -0.63 -10.08 -16.47
C PRO A 26 0.80 -9.73 -16.08
N ARG A 27 1.60 -9.28 -17.06
CA ARG A 27 2.91 -8.70 -16.78
C ARG A 27 2.65 -7.32 -16.18
N ILE A 28 2.33 -7.31 -14.89
CA ILE A 28 2.10 -6.09 -14.13
C ILE A 28 3.48 -5.59 -13.74
N ASP A 29 3.93 -4.52 -14.40
CA ASP A 29 5.07 -3.77 -13.91
C ASP A 29 4.69 -3.11 -12.57
N PRO A 30 5.41 -3.44 -11.48
CA PRO A 30 5.23 -2.85 -10.16
C PRO A 30 5.20 -1.32 -10.15
N GLU A 31 6.18 -0.68 -10.78
CA GLU A 31 6.36 0.76 -10.70
C GLU A 31 5.30 1.46 -11.54
N ASP A 32 4.96 0.85 -12.68
CA ASP A 32 3.92 1.32 -13.58
C ASP A 32 2.52 1.22 -12.94
N PHE A 33 2.25 0.16 -12.16
CA PHE A 33 1.02 0.04 -11.38
C PHE A 33 0.91 1.13 -10.31
N TRP A 34 1.99 1.36 -9.55
CA TRP A 34 1.99 2.37 -8.49
C TRP A 34 1.91 3.80 -9.04
N ALA A 35 2.57 4.07 -10.17
CA ALA A 35 2.46 5.34 -10.89
C ALA A 35 1.01 5.60 -11.31
N LYS A 36 0.34 4.62 -11.94
CA LYS A 36 -1.08 4.71 -12.31
C LYS A 36 -1.98 4.96 -11.11
N GLN A 37 -1.72 4.31 -9.96
CA GLN A 37 -2.49 4.54 -8.74
C GLN A 37 -2.30 5.96 -8.20
N ARG A 38 -1.08 6.51 -8.25
CA ARG A 38 -0.79 7.89 -7.86
C ARG A 38 -1.52 8.89 -8.77
N ASP A 39 -1.51 8.67 -10.08
CA ASP A 39 -2.20 9.54 -11.04
C ASP A 39 -3.72 9.50 -10.87
N LEU A 40 -4.30 8.31 -10.67
CA LEU A 40 -5.72 8.15 -10.37
C LEU A 40 -6.13 8.88 -9.08
N ARG A 41 -5.26 8.88 -8.06
CA ARG A 41 -5.49 9.64 -6.82
C ARG A 41 -5.42 11.14 -7.05
N ARG A 42 -4.44 11.64 -7.82
CA ARG A 42 -4.31 13.07 -8.15
C ARG A 42 -5.55 13.62 -8.86
N GLN A 43 -6.23 12.78 -9.65
CA GLN A 43 -7.48 13.15 -10.34
C GLN A 43 -8.70 13.20 -9.40
N ARG A 44 -8.64 12.63 -8.19
CA ARG A 44 -9.76 12.61 -7.25
C ARG A 44 -9.74 13.84 -6.34
N LYS A 45 -10.82 14.64 -6.36
CA LYS A 45 -11.00 15.83 -5.51
C LYS A 45 -11.21 15.56 -4.02
N ARG A 46 -11.46 14.30 -3.62
CA ARG A 46 -11.64 13.88 -2.22
C ARG A 46 -10.68 12.75 -1.89
N GLY A 47 -9.82 12.96 -0.91
CA GLY A 47 -8.85 11.97 -0.43
C GLY A 47 -7.73 12.61 0.38
N PRO A 48 -6.80 11.78 0.89
CA PRO A 48 -5.56 12.25 1.50
C PRO A 48 -4.80 13.17 0.55
N THR A 49 -4.04 14.11 1.12
CA THR A 49 -3.10 14.94 0.35
C THR A 49 -2.14 14.07 -0.46
N GLY A 50 -1.52 14.64 -1.50
CA GLY A 50 -0.52 13.90 -2.32
C GLY A 50 0.57 13.27 -1.44
N GLN A 51 1.02 13.99 -0.41
CA GLN A 51 2.00 13.52 0.56
C GLN A 51 1.48 12.36 1.42
N GLU A 52 0.26 12.44 1.95
CA GLU A 52 -0.33 11.33 2.72
C GLU A 52 -0.56 10.08 1.85
N ALA A 53 -0.88 10.27 0.56
CA ALA A 53 -1.02 9.17 -0.38
C ALA A 53 0.34 8.50 -0.66
N ASP A 54 1.41 9.27 -0.87
CA ASP A 54 2.76 8.73 -1.04
C ASP A 54 3.22 7.98 0.22
N GLN A 55 2.99 8.54 1.41
CA GLN A 55 3.26 7.86 2.68
C GLN A 55 2.45 6.55 2.82
N LEU A 56 1.19 6.52 2.37
CA LEU A 56 0.39 5.30 2.38
C LEU A 56 0.99 4.24 1.43
N TYR A 57 1.43 4.65 0.24
CA TYR A 57 2.02 3.73 -0.73
C TYR A 57 3.35 3.14 -0.25
N ASP A 58 4.18 3.95 0.40
CA ASP A 58 5.43 3.48 1.00
C ASP A 58 5.17 2.46 2.13
N LEU A 59 4.19 2.74 2.99
CA LEU A 59 3.75 1.80 4.02
C LEU A 59 3.31 0.46 3.39
N LEU A 60 2.42 0.52 2.39
CA LEU A 60 1.90 -0.68 1.73
C LEU A 60 3.01 -1.47 1.03
N ARG A 61 4.00 -0.81 0.40
CA ARG A 61 5.17 -1.48 -0.19
C ARG A 61 5.99 -2.22 0.85
N SER A 62 6.15 -1.64 2.04
CA SER A 62 6.89 -2.31 3.12
C SER A 62 6.18 -3.56 3.65
N MET A 63 4.83 -3.55 3.70
CA MET A 63 4.01 -4.66 4.20
C MET A 63 3.78 -5.77 3.16
N LEU A 64 3.59 -5.40 1.89
CA LEU A 64 3.20 -6.30 0.82
C LEU A 64 4.43 -6.88 0.09
N LYS A 65 5.37 -7.45 0.85
CA LYS A 65 6.51 -8.21 0.30
C LYS A 65 6.19 -9.69 0.23
N THR A 66 6.66 -10.37 -0.81
CA THR A 66 6.34 -11.79 -1.02
C THR A 66 7.07 -12.63 0.01
N ASP A 67 8.35 -12.36 0.22
CA ASP A 67 9.09 -12.95 1.32
C ASP A 67 8.59 -12.36 2.65
N PRO A 68 8.03 -13.16 3.57
CA PRO A 68 7.63 -12.69 4.88
C PRO A 68 8.82 -12.19 5.73
N HIS A 69 10.04 -12.67 5.50
CA HIS A 69 11.23 -12.26 6.25
C HIS A 69 11.70 -10.86 5.90
N ASP A 70 11.40 -10.38 4.69
CA ASP A 70 11.70 -9.01 4.28
C ASP A 70 10.72 -7.99 4.88
N ARG A 71 9.62 -8.44 5.49
CA ARG A 71 8.61 -7.55 6.06
C ARG A 71 9.11 -6.97 7.38
N PRO A 72 8.98 -5.65 7.58
CA PRO A 72 9.30 -5.04 8.85
C PRO A 72 8.40 -5.55 9.97
N ARG A 73 8.94 -5.63 11.19
CA ARG A 73 8.17 -5.96 12.39
C ARG A 73 7.11 -4.89 12.66
N ILE A 74 6.03 -5.28 13.34
CA ILE A 74 4.92 -4.38 13.64
C ILE A 74 5.34 -3.10 14.37
N GLY A 75 6.28 -3.19 15.33
CA GLY A 75 6.80 -2.01 16.03
C GLY A 75 7.51 -1.00 15.12
N VAL A 76 8.15 -1.48 14.04
CA VAL A 76 8.77 -0.61 13.02
C VAL A 76 7.70 0.01 12.13
N LEU A 77 6.68 -0.76 11.75
CA LEU A 77 5.56 -0.27 10.94
C LEU A 77 4.75 0.83 11.63
N LEU A 78 4.51 0.71 12.94
CA LEU A 78 3.74 1.70 13.70
C LEU A 78 4.45 3.07 13.79
N ASN A 79 5.78 3.09 13.61
CA ASN A 79 6.55 4.32 13.54
C ASN A 79 6.57 4.96 12.13
N HIS A 80 5.82 4.40 11.16
CA HIS A 80 5.79 4.95 9.81
C HIS A 80 5.12 6.34 9.77
N PRO A 81 5.64 7.32 9.00
CA PRO A 81 5.10 8.69 8.94
C PRO A 81 3.60 8.77 8.62
N TRP A 82 3.06 7.79 7.90
CA TRP A 82 1.63 7.68 7.61
C TRP A 82 0.75 7.65 8.88
N PHE A 83 1.22 7.02 9.97
CA PHE A 83 0.51 7.00 11.25
C PHE A 83 0.66 8.32 12.02
N GLY A 84 1.77 9.05 11.83
CA GLY A 84 2.04 10.33 12.48
C GLY A 84 1.25 11.51 11.91
N SER A 85 1.03 11.53 10.58
CA SER A 85 0.29 12.62 9.91
C SER A 85 -1.15 12.78 10.43
N ARG A 86 -1.78 11.72 10.96
CA ARG A 86 -3.16 11.76 11.49
C ARG A 86 -3.27 12.20 12.95
N ALA A 87 -2.19 12.14 13.74
CA ALA A 87 -2.23 12.55 15.14
C ALA A 87 -2.38 14.08 15.31
N SER A 88 -2.01 14.86 14.28
CA SER A 88 -2.05 16.32 14.33
C SER A 88 -3.44 16.93 14.01
N ALA A 89 -4.37 16.14 13.46
CA ALA A 89 -5.72 16.63 13.10
C ALA A 89 -6.75 16.47 14.23
N ALA A 90 -6.50 15.62 15.23
CA ALA A 90 -7.46 15.34 16.30
C ALA A 90 -7.39 16.34 17.47
N ASN A 91 -6.33 17.15 17.58
CA ASN A 91 -6.10 18.03 18.74
C ASN A 91 -6.60 19.47 18.56
N ASN A 92 -7.21 19.85 17.43
CA ASN A 92 -7.62 21.24 17.16
C ASN A 92 -9.14 21.45 17.05
N SER A 93 -9.97 20.56 17.61
CA SER A 93 -11.44 20.67 17.53
C SER A 93 -12.14 20.85 18.87
N GLY A 94 -11.44 21.36 19.89
CA GLY A 94 -12.01 21.47 21.24
C GLY A 94 -11.47 22.64 22.05
N ASP A 95 -11.43 23.86 21.49
CA ASP A 95 -11.36 25.08 22.31
C ASP A 95 -11.74 26.31 21.48
N SER A 96 -13.05 26.51 21.30
CA SER A 96 -13.64 27.81 20.95
C SER A 96 -15.15 27.73 21.10
N GLN A 97 -15.64 27.84 22.34
CA GLN A 97 -16.90 28.52 22.67
C GLN A 97 -17.11 28.51 24.20
N ARG A 98 -16.44 29.43 24.89
CA ARG A 98 -16.93 30.02 26.14
C ARG A 98 -16.42 31.46 26.22
N ASN A 99 -17.26 32.39 25.79
CA ASN A 99 -17.53 33.68 26.45
C ASN A 99 -18.83 34.24 25.88
#